data_AF-A0A0D7A669-F1
#
_entry.id   AF-A0A0D7A669-F1
#
_cell.length_a   1.000
_cell.length_b   1.000
_cell.length_c   1.000
_cell.angle_alpha   90.00
_cell.angle_beta   90.00
_cell.angle_gamma   90.00
#
_symmetry.space_group_name_H-M   'P 1'
#
loop_
_entity.id
_entity.type
_entity.pdbx_description
1 polymer ?
#
loop_
_entity_poly.entity_id
_entity_poly.type
_entity_poly.pdbx_seq_one_letter_code
_entity_poly.pdbx_strand_id
1 'polypeptide(L)'
;MLPLDVPKVDNQGSNWPIFALHFEDVMHSKGLWTHFDGSELLPIETDDNKDAITKWKTDEVKARSLLTQHLPDVTVSKITKINTMAKRWKAITTDFSLKNELLQAGL
;
A
#
# COMPACT_ATOMS: atom_id res chain seq x y z
N MET A 1 0.31 3.46 -14.32
CA MET A 1 -0.32 2.13 -14.28
C MET A 1 0.65 1.14 -13.67
N LEU A 2 0.14 0.11 -12.99
CA LEU A 2 0.93 -1.03 -12.55
C LEU A 2 1.13 -1.98 -13.74
N PRO A 3 2.26 -2.70 -13.82
CA PRO A 3 2.41 -3.81 -14.77
C PRO A 3 1.26 -4.79 -14.60
N LEU A 4 0.82 -5.41 -15.70
CA LEU A 4 -0.27 -6.40 -15.69
C LEU A 4 0.06 -7.61 -14.79
N ASP A 5 1.35 -7.79 -14.54
CA ASP A 5 1.98 -8.91 -13.86
C ASP A 5 1.84 -8.85 -12.33
N VAL A 6 1.40 -7.70 -11.79
CA VAL A 6 1.05 -7.59 -10.36
C VAL A 6 -0.34 -8.21 -10.17
N PRO A 7 -0.47 -9.34 -9.45
CA PRO A 7 -1.77 -9.98 -9.28
C PRO A 7 -2.72 -9.10 -8.46
N LYS A 8 -4.03 -9.34 -8.56
CA LYS A 8 -4.99 -8.80 -7.57
C LYS A 8 -5.00 -9.69 -6.36
N VAL A 9 -5.11 -9.12 -5.16
CA VAL A 9 -5.25 -9.88 -3.91
C VAL A 9 -6.60 -10.58 -3.92
N ASP A 10 -6.62 -11.87 -3.63
CA ASP A 10 -7.87 -12.61 -3.48
C ASP A 10 -8.53 -12.32 -2.12
N ASN A 11 -9.84 -12.61 -1.98
CA ASN A 11 -10.58 -12.31 -0.75
C ASN A 11 -10.04 -13.04 0.49
N GLN A 12 -9.38 -14.18 0.30
CA GLN A 12 -8.84 -15.03 1.34
C GLN A 12 -7.37 -14.71 1.66
N GLY A 13 -6.70 -13.91 0.84
CA GLY A 13 -5.28 -13.59 0.98
C GLY A 13 -4.33 -14.72 0.60
N SER A 14 -4.78 -15.75 -0.11
CA SER A 14 -3.94 -16.92 -0.40
C SER A 14 -2.72 -16.56 -1.27
N ASN A 15 -2.87 -15.55 -2.12
CA ASN A 15 -1.81 -15.03 -2.96
C ASN A 15 -1.06 -13.83 -2.35
N TRP A 16 -1.31 -13.50 -1.08
CA TRP A 16 -0.73 -12.30 -0.44
C TRP A 16 0.80 -12.22 -0.53
N PRO A 17 1.59 -13.28 -0.24
CA PRO A 17 3.04 -13.18 -0.32
C PRO A 17 3.57 -12.81 -1.72
N ILE A 18 2.96 -13.35 -2.77
CA ILE A 18 3.33 -13.08 -4.16
C ILE A 18 2.91 -11.66 -4.57
N PHE A 19 1.70 -11.24 -4.20
CA PHE A 19 1.25 -9.87 -4.42
C PHE A 19 2.18 -8.86 -3.74
N ALA A 20 2.47 -9.05 -2.45
CA ALA A 20 3.27 -8.12 -1.66
C ALA A 20 4.67 -7.95 -2.27
N LEU A 21 5.32 -9.05 -2.64
CA LEU A 21 6.64 -9.04 -3.30
C LEU A 21 6.63 -8.21 -4.59
N HIS A 22 5.75 -8.55 -5.54
CA HIS A 22 5.70 -7.86 -6.83
C HIS A 22 5.28 -6.40 -6.68
N PHE A 23 4.36 -6.12 -5.77
CA PHE A 23 3.88 -4.77 -5.54
C PHE A 23 4.97 -3.88 -4.94
N GLU A 24 5.74 -4.40 -3.98
CA GLU A 24 6.90 -3.74 -3.38
C GLU A 24 7.97 -3.39 -4.42
N ASP A 25 8.38 -4.35 -5.26
CA ASP A 25 9.34 -4.12 -6.36
C ASP A 25 8.87 -2.99 -7.30
N VAL A 26 7.58 -3.00 -7.66
CA VAL A 26 7.01 -1.98 -8.52
C VAL A 26 6.97 -0.62 -7.83
N MET A 27 6.68 -0.55 -6.52
CA MET A 27 6.69 0.71 -5.77
C MET A 27 8.11 1.27 -5.61
N HIS A 28 9.11 0.41 -5.43
CA HIS A 28 10.51 0.80 -5.47
C HIS A 28 10.89 1.39 -6.83
N SER A 29 10.53 0.74 -7.93
CA SER A 29 10.81 1.25 -9.28
C SER A 29 10.17 2.62 -9.58
N LYS A 30 9.07 2.94 -8.88
CA LYS A 30 8.34 4.20 -9.02
C LYS A 30 8.80 5.28 -8.03
N GLY A 31 9.69 4.96 -7.09
CA GLY A 31 10.09 5.86 -6.01
C GLY A 31 8.95 6.18 -5.04
N LEU A 32 7.98 5.28 -4.89
CA LEU A 32 6.83 5.48 -4.00
C LEU A 32 6.89 4.61 -2.73
N TRP A 33 7.81 3.64 -2.66
CA TRP A 33 7.90 2.69 -1.54
C TRP A 33 8.09 3.39 -0.18
N THR A 34 8.78 4.52 -0.17
CA THR A 34 9.03 5.34 1.03
C THR A 34 7.75 5.82 1.73
N HIS A 35 6.62 5.88 1.01
CA HIS A 35 5.30 6.15 1.58
C HIS A 35 4.65 4.92 2.23
N PHE A 36 5.02 3.70 1.80
CA PHE A 36 4.50 2.43 2.32
C PHE A 36 5.25 1.95 3.56
N ASP A 37 6.58 2.04 3.56
CA ASP A 37 7.41 1.71 4.72
C ASP A 37 7.38 2.83 5.79
N GLY A 38 6.98 4.04 5.40
CA GLY A 38 6.88 5.21 6.28
C GLY A 38 8.20 5.93 6.51
N SER A 39 9.24 5.64 5.72
CA SER A 39 10.53 6.33 5.77
C SER A 39 10.44 7.78 5.29
N GLU A 40 9.51 8.10 4.39
CA GLU A 40 9.26 9.47 3.92
C GLU A 40 8.10 10.12 4.68
N LEU A 41 8.46 10.96 5.65
CA LEU A 41 7.52 11.72 6.45
C LEU A 41 7.01 12.95 5.68
N LEU A 42 5.75 13.34 5.94
CA LEU A 42 5.21 14.61 5.46
C LEU A 42 6.09 15.76 5.96
N PRO A 43 6.64 16.61 5.06
CA PRO A 43 7.43 17.77 5.46
C PRO A 43 6.64 18.73 6.35
N ILE A 44 7.32 19.34 7.32
CA ILE A 44 6.75 20.42 8.14
C ILE A 44 6.58 21.66 7.24
N GLU A 45 5.40 22.27 7.24
CA GLU A 45 5.10 23.40 6.37
C GLU A 45 5.92 24.65 6.73
N THR A 46 6.64 25.17 5.73
CA THR A 46 7.38 26.44 5.77
C THR A 46 7.07 27.24 4.50
N ASP A 47 7.42 28.52 4.48
CA ASP A 47 7.17 29.37 3.32
C ASP A 47 7.91 28.91 2.05
N ASP A 48 9.04 28.21 2.22
CA ASP A 48 9.95 27.81 1.14
C ASP A 48 9.70 26.39 0.59
N ASN A 49 8.81 25.59 1.20
CA ASN A 49 8.69 24.16 0.87
C ASN A 49 7.30 23.69 0.41
N LYS A 50 6.44 24.63 0.00
CA LYS A 50 5.08 24.35 -0.51
C LYS A 50 5.07 23.34 -1.66
N ASP A 51 6.06 23.40 -2.54
CA ASP A 51 6.20 22.46 -3.66
C ASP A 51 6.54 21.05 -3.18
N ALA A 52 7.40 20.92 -2.17
CA ALA A 52 7.75 19.63 -1.58
C ALA A 52 6.54 18.98 -0.90
N ILE A 53 5.73 19.76 -0.16
CA ILE A 53 4.49 19.28 0.45
C ILE A 53 3.48 18.85 -0.61
N THR A 54 3.33 19.65 -1.66
CA THR A 54 2.40 19.34 -2.76
C THR A 54 2.81 18.07 -3.48
N LYS A 55 4.11 17.90 -3.75
CA LYS A 55 4.67 16.67 -4.30
C LYS A 55 4.39 15.48 -3.38
N TRP A 56 4.71 15.57 -2.09
CA TRP A 56 4.49 14.50 -1.12
C TRP A 56 3.01 14.08 -1.08
N LYS A 57 2.08 15.04 -0.98
CA LYS A 57 0.63 14.76 -0.97
C LYS A 57 0.16 14.11 -2.27
N THR A 58 0.73 14.53 -3.39
CA THR A 58 0.43 13.96 -4.71
C THR A 58 0.92 12.52 -4.81
N ASP A 59 2.13 12.24 -4.35
CA ASP A 59 2.71 10.90 -4.37
C ASP A 59 1.98 9.96 -3.38
N GLU A 60 1.56 10.47 -2.22
CA GLU A 60 0.68 9.76 -1.27
C GLU A 60 -0.67 9.38 -1.92
N VAL A 61 -1.29 10.28 -2.70
CA VAL A 61 -2.53 9.98 -3.44
C VAL A 61 -2.30 8.91 -4.51
N LYS A 62 -1.19 9.00 -5.28
CA LYS A 62 -0.83 8.01 -6.30
C LYS A 62 -0.62 6.64 -5.67
N ALA A 63 0.17 6.56 -4.60
CA ALA A 63 0.44 5.32 -3.87
C ALA A 63 -0.87 4.65 -3.40
N ARG A 64 -1.78 5.42 -2.81
CA ARG A 64 -3.10 4.93 -2.40
C ARG A 64 -3.91 4.38 -3.58
N SER A 65 -3.97 5.12 -4.69
CA SER A 65 -4.72 4.68 -5.88
C SER A 65 -4.18 3.36 -6.42
N LEU A 66 -2.86 3.23 -6.56
CA LEU A 66 -2.19 2.02 -7.06
C LEU A 66 -2.48 0.82 -6.16
N LEU A 67 -2.40 0.98 -4.84
CA LEU A 67 -2.76 -0.08 -3.91
C LEU A 67 -4.23 -0.50 -4.07
N THR A 68 -5.17 0.45 -4.07
CA THR A 68 -6.61 0.12 -4.10
C THR A 68 -7.06 -0.61 -5.37
N GLN A 69 -6.34 -0.46 -6.48
CA GLN A 69 -6.63 -1.16 -7.74
C GLN A 69 -6.45 -2.69 -7.64
N HIS A 70 -5.67 -3.16 -6.68
CA HIS A 70 -5.34 -4.58 -6.52
C HIS A 70 -5.94 -5.19 -5.25
N LEU A 71 -6.69 -4.43 -4.46
CA LEU A 71 -7.35 -4.93 -3.26
C LEU A 71 -8.82 -5.23 -3.51
N PRO A 72 -9.39 -6.23 -2.81
CA PRO A 72 -10.83 -6.41 -2.77
C PRO A 72 -11.55 -5.19 -2.17
N ASP A 73 -12.76 -4.89 -2.67
CA ASP A 73 -13.57 -3.75 -2.21
C ASP A 73 -13.83 -3.77 -0.69
N VAL A 74 -14.03 -4.96 -0.13
CA VAL A 74 -14.21 -5.14 1.32
C VAL A 74 -12.99 -4.68 2.11
N THR A 75 -11.78 -4.93 1.59
CA THR A 75 -10.52 -4.46 2.21
C THR A 75 -10.37 -2.96 2.03
N VAL A 76 -10.66 -2.44 0.82
CA VAL A 76 -10.63 -0.99 0.56
C VAL A 76 -11.54 -0.24 1.53
N SER A 77 -12.75 -0.75 1.77
CA SER A 77 -13.70 -0.18 2.73
C SER A 77 -13.12 -0.07 4.15
N LYS A 78 -12.46 -1.13 4.64
CA LYS A 78 -11.84 -1.16 5.99
C LYS A 78 -10.72 -0.13 6.17
N ILE A 79 -9.93 0.14 5.12
CA ILE A 79 -8.77 1.04 5.19
C ILE A 79 -9.11 2.50 4.88
N THR A 80 -10.34 2.81 4.49
CA THR A 80 -10.76 4.18 4.12
C THR A 80 -10.50 5.21 5.21
N LYS A 81 -10.68 4.82 6.48
CA LYS A 81 -10.50 5.68 7.67
C LYS A 81 -9.05 5.83 8.11
N ILE A 82 -8.12 5.09 7.51
CA ILE A 82 -6.69 5.15 7.87
C ILE A 82 -6.02 6.26 7.08
N ASN A 83 -5.32 7.15 7.80
CA ASN A 83 -4.92 8.46 7.30
C ASN A 83 -3.63 8.47 6.46
N THR A 84 -2.67 7.59 6.73
CA THR A 84 -1.42 7.51 5.96
C THR A 84 -1.29 6.19 5.23
N MET A 85 -0.58 6.21 4.10
CA MET A 85 -0.27 5.05 3.27
C MET A 85 0.49 4.00 4.08
N ALA A 86 1.49 4.40 4.87
CA ALA A 86 2.22 3.49 5.75
C ALA A 86 1.32 2.75 6.75
N LYS A 87 0.35 3.44 7.38
CA LYS A 87 -0.60 2.79 8.29
C LYS A 87 -1.55 1.85 7.55
N ARG A 88 -1.99 2.23 6.35
CA ARG A 88 -2.83 1.37 5.49
C ARG A 88 -2.08 0.09 5.14
N TRP A 89 -0.86 0.24 4.63
CA TRP A 89 0.01 -0.88 4.27
C TRP A 89 0.21 -1.82 5.45
N LYS A 90 0.63 -1.30 6.61
CA LYS A 90 0.79 -2.08 7.83
C LYS A 90 -0.48 -2.88 8.21
N ALA A 91 -1.64 -2.24 8.20
CA ALA A 91 -2.90 -2.90 8.54
C ALA A 91 -3.27 -4.02 7.56
N ILE A 92 -3.07 -3.79 6.25
CA ILE A 92 -3.32 -4.78 5.20
C ILE A 92 -2.35 -5.96 5.33
N THR A 93 -1.06 -5.68 5.50
CA THR A 93 -0.04 -6.70 5.69
C THR A 93 -0.33 -7.56 6.91
N THR A 94 -0.74 -6.97 8.04
CA THR A 94 -1.16 -7.76 9.21
C THR A 94 -2.39 -8.63 8.92
N ASP A 95 -3.45 -8.08 8.31
CA ASP A 95 -4.68 -8.83 8.02
C ASP A 95 -4.42 -10.01 7.07
N PHE A 96 -3.70 -9.79 5.96
CA PHE A 96 -3.50 -10.82 4.96
C PHE A 96 -2.37 -11.80 5.28
N SER A 97 -1.33 -11.39 6.01
CA SER A 97 -0.35 -12.36 6.53
C SER A 97 -1.00 -13.34 7.50
N LEU A 98 -1.85 -12.85 8.42
CA LEU A 98 -2.59 -13.71 9.34
C LEU A 98 -3.54 -14.67 8.62
N LYS A 99 -4.30 -14.17 7.63
CA LYS A 99 -5.18 -15.05 6.83
C LYS A 99 -4.39 -16.12 6.08
N ASN A 100 -3.29 -15.73 5.45
CA ASN A 100 -2.44 -16.68 4.74
C ASN A 100 -1.87 -17.74 5.70
N GLU A 101 -1.36 -17.35 6.88
CA GLU A 101 -0.88 -18.29 7.89
C GLU A 101 -1.96 -19.28 8.34
N LEU A 102 -3.18 -18.81 8.63
CA LEU A 102 -4.29 -19.68 9.02
C LEU A 102 -4.68 -20.67 7.91
N LEU A 103 -4.73 -20.20 6.66
CA LEU A 103 -5.00 -21.05 5.50
C LEU A 103 -3.93 -22.14 5.32
N GLN A 104 -2.65 -21.80 5.48
CA GLN A 104 -1.56 -22.76 5.39
C GLN A 104 -1.56 -23.77 6.55
N ALA A 105 -2.06 -23.36 7.72
CA ALA A 105 -2.24 -24.23 8.88
C ALA A 105 -3.47 -25.16 8.77
N GLY A 106 -4.31 -25.00 7.73
CA GLY A 106 -5.54 -25.78 7.54
C GLY A 106 -6.65 -25.44 8.54
N LEU A 107 -6.62 -24.22 9.11
CA LEU A 107 -7.56 -23.71 10.11
C LEU A 107 -8.67 -22.85 9.47
#